data_AF-A0A849M8N9-F1
#
_entry.id   AF-A0A849M8N9-F1
#
_cell.length_a   1.000
_cell.length_b   1.000
_cell.length_c   1.000
_cell.angle_alpha   90.00
_cell.angle_beta   90.00
_cell.angle_gamma   90.00
#
_symmetry.space_group_name_H-M   'P 1'
#
loop_
_entity.id
_entity.type
_entity.pdbx_description
1 polymer ?
#
loop_
_entity_poly.entity_id
_entity_poly.type
_entity_poly.pdbx_seq_one_letter_code
_entity_poly.pdbx_strand_id
1 'polypeptide(L)'
;MKSKIFVILILLSGMVFSQETLQPYHWANSYIDYFIVRGDLQKLDKLNRPFSRMEITKLLLKLDLESDTFSAKEQKMLKLLLREFEFEGRQLVKEESGSGWLNLMNKAMSFLGKSKDKLGFKAGAYAIAGYNSLQMADSSFGSFQLNPRATLSFQDILTLQLNIRIFNKAPENYIGKKFSGVYAYTEQSYLSLNTDWFGLKFGRDYMQSGPGQTGQLLFSDNSQPFDMYHVRLGKSTVQFLFWGMLMNAVSTAGSPQAKFSNTADRYLNGHKLSFNIANKYRFAFSEVILYGGANQGWDMGLVNPLMFYYGYNLNNSNFDANIMYNFEWDLYFDNNIEFYGEFLLDDFQVEKKSPGDLEPNELGLIAGVKWGLPFGMTGSLINAEYVQVRNRTYNVKNNRWEKYLHRNQVIGYALGNNLERYYLEYNWWALPELKVAINAGLIRQGEGTVQGEFNTDFENYTVEEGYDEPFPFGTVESDIHTGINVFYKPANIGHIELDISNHSFTNYNQIKGNDENDLQVRLNLWLQWDYIFNQEEDE
;
A
#
# COMPACT_ATOMS: atom_id res chain seq x y z
N MET A 1 5.96 -46.62 -16.07
CA MET A 1 6.86 -45.46 -15.85
C MET A 1 6.56 -44.86 -14.48
N LYS A 2 7.47 -45.01 -13.51
CA LYS A 2 7.35 -44.35 -12.20
C LYS A 2 8.02 -42.97 -12.31
N SER A 3 7.22 -41.91 -12.30
CA SER A 3 7.73 -40.53 -12.20
C SER A 3 8.27 -40.31 -10.79
N LYS A 4 9.58 -40.05 -10.66
CA LYS A 4 10.19 -39.55 -9.44
C LYS A 4 10.26 -38.03 -9.56
N ILE A 5 9.50 -37.33 -8.74
CA ILE A 5 9.61 -35.88 -8.58
C ILE A 5 10.89 -35.62 -7.78
N PHE A 6 11.88 -34.99 -8.41
CA PHE A 6 13.05 -34.45 -7.73
C PHE A 6 12.67 -33.07 -7.18
N VAL A 7 12.53 -32.98 -5.85
CA VAL A 7 12.53 -31.69 -5.15
C VAL A 7 13.99 -31.37 -4.87
N ILE A 8 14.51 -30.35 -5.57
CA ILE A 8 15.83 -29.79 -5.28
C ILE A 8 15.68 -28.92 -4.02
N LEU A 9 16.11 -29.45 -2.88
CA LEU A 9 16.31 -28.67 -1.66
C LEU A 9 17.63 -27.90 -1.79
N ILE A 10 17.53 -26.60 -2.00
CA ILE A 10 18.65 -25.68 -1.86
C ILE A 10 18.88 -25.48 -0.35
N LEU A 11 19.98 -26.04 0.15
CA LEU A 11 20.48 -25.80 1.51
C LEU A 11 21.10 -24.40 1.57
N LEU A 12 20.30 -23.40 1.96
CA LEU A 12 20.79 -22.09 2.36
C LEU A 12 21.04 -22.13 3.88
N SER A 13 22.30 -22.01 4.27
CA SER A 13 22.71 -21.83 5.67
C SER A 13 22.90 -20.34 5.94
N GLY A 14 22.04 -19.82 6.79
CA GLY A 14 22.04 -18.45 7.30
C GLY A 14 20.96 -18.32 8.35
N MET A 15 21.16 -17.44 9.34
CA MET A 15 20.17 -17.03 10.34
C MET A 15 19.02 -16.31 9.64
N VAL A 16 17.77 -16.76 9.74
CA VAL A 16 16.70 -16.20 8.91
C VAL A 16 15.36 -16.31 9.62
N PHE A 17 14.33 -15.51 9.22
CA PHE A 17 13.17 -15.01 10.02
C PHE A 17 11.80 -14.84 9.27
N SER A 18 10.64 -15.39 9.69
CA SER A 18 9.32 -15.56 8.99
C SER A 18 8.62 -14.28 8.54
N GLN A 19 8.04 -14.16 7.33
CA GLN A 19 7.80 -12.84 6.71
C GLN A 19 6.38 -12.58 6.22
N GLU A 20 5.35 -12.89 7.01
CA GLU A 20 4.00 -12.40 6.74
C GLU A 20 4.02 -10.87 6.58
N THR A 21 3.46 -10.34 5.50
CA THR A 21 3.30 -8.91 5.25
C THR A 21 2.15 -8.33 6.07
N LEU A 22 2.41 -7.19 6.72
CA LEU A 22 1.42 -6.46 7.50
C LEU A 22 0.48 -5.71 6.55
N GLN A 23 -0.83 -5.94 6.65
CA GLN A 23 -1.78 -5.32 5.74
C GLN A 23 -1.78 -3.78 5.89
N PRO A 24 -2.01 -3.00 4.81
CA PRO A 24 -1.99 -1.53 4.88
C PRO A 24 -2.96 -0.93 5.90
N TYR A 25 -4.14 -1.53 6.05
CA TYR A 25 -5.18 -1.10 6.99
C TYR A 25 -4.98 -1.60 8.43
N HIS A 26 -3.86 -2.27 8.74
CA HIS A 26 -3.63 -2.81 10.08
C HIS A 26 -3.33 -1.69 11.10
N TRP A 27 -4.01 -1.72 12.26
CA TRP A 27 -3.92 -0.68 13.29
C TRP A 27 -2.49 -0.30 13.71
N ALA A 28 -1.60 -1.30 13.75
CA ALA A 28 -0.22 -1.15 14.15
C ALA A 28 0.57 -0.16 13.27
N ASN A 29 0.18 0.05 12.00
CA ASN A 29 0.87 0.98 11.11
C ASN A 29 0.92 2.40 11.68
N SER A 30 -0.17 2.87 12.32
CA SER A 30 -0.19 4.21 12.92
C SER A 30 0.80 4.38 14.08
N TYR A 31 0.98 3.32 14.89
CA TYR A 31 1.93 3.32 16.00
C TYR A 31 3.37 3.17 15.50
N ILE A 32 3.58 2.35 14.48
CA ILE A 32 4.87 2.17 13.82
C ILE A 32 5.32 3.51 13.21
N ASP A 33 4.44 4.21 12.51
CA ASP A 33 4.76 5.51 11.90
C ASP A 33 5.14 6.57 12.93
N TYR A 34 4.49 6.58 14.09
CA TYR A 34 4.91 7.43 15.22
C TYR A 34 6.37 7.17 15.62
N PHE A 35 6.75 5.90 15.81
CA PHE A 35 8.10 5.52 16.21
C PHE A 35 9.13 5.62 15.07
N ILE A 36 8.71 5.56 13.81
CA ILE A 36 9.57 5.89 12.67
C ILE A 36 9.92 7.38 12.72
N VAL A 37 8.91 8.25 12.79
CA VAL A 37 9.13 9.71 12.82
C VAL A 37 9.96 10.11 14.03
N ARG A 38 9.69 9.54 15.20
CA ARG A 38 10.43 9.79 16.44
C ARG A 38 11.90 9.36 16.39
N GLY A 39 12.26 8.41 15.51
CA GLY A 39 13.64 7.96 15.31
C GLY A 39 13.92 6.52 15.70
N ASP A 40 13.02 5.89 16.45
CA ASP A 40 13.25 4.58 17.06
C ASP A 40 13.14 3.42 16.06
N LEU A 41 12.25 3.55 15.07
CA LEU A 41 12.00 2.54 14.03
C LEU A 41 12.42 3.00 12.63
N GLN A 42 13.27 4.03 12.51
CA GLN A 42 13.78 4.55 11.23
C GLN A 42 14.51 3.53 10.34
N LYS A 43 14.74 2.28 10.78
CA LYS A 43 15.26 1.22 9.91
C LYS A 43 14.19 0.61 8.99
N LEU A 44 12.90 0.80 9.29
CA LEU A 44 11.80 0.38 8.43
C LEU A 44 11.69 1.30 7.21
N ASP A 45 11.83 0.74 6.02
CA ASP A 45 11.88 1.50 4.77
C ASP A 45 10.47 1.85 4.24
N LYS A 46 10.00 3.07 4.51
CA LYS A 46 8.68 3.53 4.09
C LYS A 46 8.49 3.58 2.58
N LEU A 47 9.58 3.58 1.79
CA LEU A 47 9.48 3.53 0.34
C LEU A 47 9.05 2.14 -0.17
N ASN A 48 9.09 1.12 0.68
CA ASN A 48 8.77 -0.26 0.33
C ASN A 48 7.77 -0.85 1.34
N ARG A 49 6.48 -0.68 1.05
CA ARG A 49 5.38 -1.25 1.85
C ARG A 49 4.63 -2.33 1.06
N PRO A 50 3.93 -3.26 1.75
CA PRO A 50 3.83 -3.41 3.20
C PRO A 50 5.12 -3.93 3.87
N PHE A 51 5.34 -3.53 5.13
CA PHE A 51 6.40 -4.10 5.96
C PHE A 51 6.12 -5.58 6.26
N SER A 52 7.18 -6.39 6.37
CA SER A 52 7.00 -7.73 6.96
C SER A 52 6.84 -7.62 8.48
N ARG A 53 5.94 -8.42 9.04
CA ARG A 53 5.69 -8.51 10.48
C ARG A 53 6.97 -8.79 11.25
N MET A 54 7.84 -9.63 10.72
CA MET A 54 9.10 -9.99 11.35
C MET A 54 10.20 -8.93 11.26
N GLU A 55 10.26 -8.17 10.18
CA GLU A 55 11.14 -7.00 10.14
C GLU A 55 10.79 -6.03 11.27
N ILE A 56 9.48 -5.79 11.49
CA ILE A 56 8.98 -4.99 12.62
C ILE A 56 9.40 -5.62 13.94
N THR A 57 9.14 -6.91 14.16
CA THR A 57 9.48 -7.62 15.40
C THR A 57 10.96 -7.52 15.75
N LYS A 58 11.86 -7.75 14.79
CA LYS A 58 13.31 -7.66 15.02
C LYS A 58 13.75 -6.28 15.47
N LEU A 59 13.14 -5.23 14.93
CA LEU A 59 13.47 -3.87 15.30
C LEU A 59 12.91 -3.54 16.67
N LEU A 60 11.66 -3.92 16.97
CA LEU A 60 11.07 -3.75 18.29
C LEU A 60 11.88 -4.45 19.39
N LEU A 61 12.35 -5.67 19.15
CA LEU A 61 13.16 -6.43 20.13
C LEU A 61 14.57 -5.86 20.36
N LYS A 62 15.06 -5.01 19.46
CA LYS A 62 16.36 -4.31 19.62
C LYS A 62 16.23 -3.04 20.46
N LEU A 63 15.02 -2.58 20.77
CA LEU A 63 14.79 -1.41 21.60
C LEU A 63 14.93 -1.77 23.08
N ASP A 64 15.60 -0.90 23.84
CA ASP A 64 15.54 -0.96 25.30
C ASP A 64 14.22 -0.31 25.77
N LEU A 65 13.20 -1.15 25.95
CA LEU A 65 11.84 -0.73 26.32
C LEU A 65 11.77 -0.04 27.69
N GLU A 66 12.79 -0.19 28.53
CA GLU A 66 12.86 0.42 29.86
C GLU A 66 13.78 1.65 29.87
N SER A 67 14.27 2.07 28.70
CA SER A 67 15.08 3.29 28.56
C SER A 67 14.31 4.53 29.02
N ASP A 68 15.02 5.42 29.73
CA ASP A 68 14.52 6.73 30.17
C ASP A 68 14.22 7.69 29.01
N THR A 69 14.65 7.35 27.79
CA THR A 69 14.29 8.11 26.57
C THR A 69 12.82 7.99 26.24
N PHE A 70 12.15 6.91 26.66
CA PHE A 70 10.72 6.69 26.42
C PHE A 70 9.90 7.16 27.62
N SER A 71 8.82 7.89 27.35
CA SER A 71 7.81 8.15 28.37
C SER A 71 7.11 6.85 28.76
N ALA A 72 6.56 6.77 29.98
CA ALA A 72 5.79 5.61 30.44
C ALA A 72 4.64 5.22 29.49
N LYS A 73 4.10 6.20 28.75
CA LYS A 73 3.09 5.99 27.72
C LYS A 73 3.68 5.25 26.50
N GLU A 74 4.81 5.71 26.00
CA GLU A 74 5.48 5.12 24.83
C GLU A 74 6.01 3.72 25.13
N GLN A 75 6.55 3.49 26.32
CA GLN A 75 6.94 2.15 26.75
C GLN A 75 5.77 1.17 26.69
N LYS A 76 4.57 1.61 27.09
CA LYS A 76 3.34 0.81 26.99
C LYS A 76 2.86 0.64 25.54
N MET A 77 3.00 1.66 24.68
CA MET A 77 2.69 1.57 23.25
C MET A 77 3.60 0.53 22.56
N LEU A 78 4.90 0.53 22.86
CA LEU A 78 5.84 -0.48 22.34
C LEU A 78 5.51 -1.88 22.85
N LYS A 79 5.12 -2.02 24.12
CA LYS A 79 4.62 -3.29 24.69
C LYS A 79 3.34 -3.77 24.00
N LEU A 80 2.43 -2.85 23.61
CA LEU A 80 1.23 -3.17 22.85
C LEU A 80 1.58 -3.69 21.44
N LEU A 81 2.54 -3.06 20.76
CA LEU A 81 3.07 -3.53 19.48
C LEU A 81 3.72 -4.92 19.61
N LEU A 82 4.58 -5.14 20.59
CA LEU A 82 5.24 -6.44 20.79
C LEU A 82 4.25 -7.58 21.02
N ARG A 83 3.13 -7.33 21.71
CA ARG A 83 2.06 -8.32 21.90
C ARG A 83 1.37 -8.69 20.58
N GLU A 84 1.23 -7.76 19.66
CA GLU A 84 0.66 -8.03 18.34
C GLU A 84 1.57 -8.94 17.50
N PHE A 85 2.89 -8.77 17.63
CA PHE A 85 3.89 -9.55 16.90
C PHE A 85 4.49 -10.70 17.73
N GLU A 86 3.73 -11.21 18.71
CA GLU A 86 4.17 -12.28 19.60
C GLU A 86 4.53 -13.57 18.85
N PHE A 87 3.78 -13.91 17.79
CA PHE A 87 4.06 -15.11 17.00
C PHE A 87 5.47 -15.06 16.40
N GLU A 88 5.78 -13.98 15.69
CA GLU A 88 7.10 -13.76 15.09
C GLU A 88 8.19 -13.67 16.17
N GLY A 89 7.90 -13.01 17.30
CA GLY A 89 8.83 -12.88 18.42
C GLY A 89 9.23 -14.23 19.03
N ARG A 90 8.27 -15.15 19.17
CA ARG A 90 8.52 -16.51 19.66
C ARG A 90 9.39 -17.33 18.70
N GLN A 91 9.37 -17.06 17.40
CA GLN A 91 10.22 -17.75 16.41
C GLN A 91 11.68 -17.31 16.51
N LEU A 92 11.93 -16.00 16.60
CA LEU A 92 13.26 -15.41 16.72
C LEU A 92 14.09 -16.00 17.87
N VAL A 93 13.45 -16.28 18.99
CA VAL A 93 14.15 -16.71 20.21
C VAL A 93 14.65 -18.16 20.12
N LYS A 94 14.12 -18.95 19.17
CA LYS A 94 14.53 -20.34 18.99
C LYS A 94 15.97 -20.47 18.44
N GLU A 95 16.55 -19.40 17.90
CA GLU A 95 17.83 -19.47 17.15
C GLU A 95 19.08 -18.95 17.89
N GLU A 96 18.99 -18.14 18.95
CA GLU A 96 20.19 -17.50 19.54
C GLU A 96 20.42 -17.80 21.03
N SER A 97 21.39 -18.69 21.32
CA SER A 97 22.00 -18.85 22.64
C SER A 97 23.46 -18.35 22.61
N GLY A 98 23.71 -17.12 23.10
CA GLY A 98 25.04 -16.52 23.18
C GLY A 98 25.05 -15.18 23.95
N SER A 99 25.95 -15.07 24.94
CA SER A 99 25.93 -14.12 26.06
C SER A 99 26.10 -12.62 25.72
N GLY A 100 25.39 -11.78 26.50
CA GLY A 100 25.37 -10.31 26.44
C GLY A 100 23.96 -9.79 26.13
N TRP A 101 23.41 -10.30 25.02
CA TRP A 101 22.05 -10.11 24.52
C TRP A 101 20.96 -10.81 25.36
N LEU A 102 21.35 -11.86 26.11
CA LEU A 102 20.46 -12.69 26.92
C LEU A 102 19.66 -11.94 28.00
N ASN A 103 20.15 -10.82 28.54
CA ASN A 103 19.47 -10.14 29.65
C ASN A 103 18.29 -9.26 29.17
N LEU A 104 18.44 -8.67 27.97
CA LEU A 104 17.38 -7.90 27.30
C LEU A 104 16.30 -8.84 26.75
N MET A 105 16.73 -9.96 26.13
CA MET A 105 15.83 -11.03 25.73
C MET A 105 15.11 -11.67 26.91
N ASN A 106 15.78 -12.00 28.03
CA ASN A 106 15.11 -12.62 29.17
C ASN A 106 13.99 -11.74 29.78
N LYS A 107 14.13 -10.40 29.73
CA LYS A 107 13.06 -9.45 30.13
C LYS A 107 11.90 -9.39 29.12
N ALA A 108 12.18 -9.41 27.82
CA ALA A 108 11.12 -9.51 26.80
C ALA A 108 10.43 -10.90 26.82
N MET A 109 11.20 -11.94 27.16
CA MET A 109 10.81 -13.36 27.15
C MET A 109 10.01 -13.81 28.36
N SER A 110 10.10 -13.12 29.51
CA SER A 110 9.20 -13.38 30.64
C SER A 110 7.72 -13.15 30.28
N PHE A 111 7.44 -12.47 29.17
CA PHE A 111 6.10 -12.26 28.64
C PHE A 111 5.65 -13.30 27.59
N LEU A 112 6.57 -14.02 26.91
CA LEU A 112 6.23 -14.74 25.65
C LEU A 112 6.55 -16.25 25.62
N GLY A 113 7.14 -16.85 26.67
CA GLY A 113 7.33 -18.32 26.76
C GLY A 113 8.38 -18.92 25.80
N LYS A 114 8.94 -20.09 26.14
CA LYS A 114 10.01 -20.77 25.36
C LYS A 114 9.48 -22.03 24.64
N SER A 115 9.91 -22.27 23.39
CA SER A 115 9.67 -23.51 22.60
C SER A 115 10.86 -23.74 21.64
N LYS A 116 11.11 -24.98 21.17
CA LYS A 116 12.34 -25.41 20.45
C LYS A 116 12.21 -25.72 18.94
N ASP A 117 11.04 -25.67 18.30
CA ASP A 117 10.86 -26.18 16.92
C ASP A 117 11.14 -25.21 15.77
N LYS A 118 11.69 -25.73 14.65
CA LYS A 118 12.05 -25.02 13.40
C LYS A 118 10.88 -24.72 12.44
N LEU A 119 9.71 -25.31 12.66
CA LEU A 119 8.49 -25.10 11.88
C LEU A 119 7.51 -24.28 12.73
N GLY A 120 7.01 -23.16 12.19
CA GLY A 120 5.96 -22.37 12.82
C GLY A 120 4.66 -22.48 12.03
N PHE A 121 3.57 -22.78 12.72
CA PHE A 121 2.24 -22.77 12.14
C PHE A 121 1.30 -21.89 12.97
N LYS A 122 0.69 -20.92 12.31
CA LYS A 122 -0.33 -20.02 12.85
C LYS A 122 -1.59 -20.18 12.01
N ALA A 123 -2.74 -20.37 12.65
CA ALA A 123 -4.02 -20.27 11.96
C ALA A 123 -5.01 -19.52 12.83
N GLY A 124 -5.93 -18.82 12.19
CA GLY A 124 -6.86 -17.96 12.89
C GLY A 124 -7.80 -17.25 11.94
N ALA A 125 -8.43 -16.21 12.44
CA ALA A 125 -9.11 -15.25 11.60
C ALA A 125 -9.20 -13.90 12.31
N TYR A 126 -9.59 -12.90 11.54
CA TYR A 126 -10.18 -11.69 12.09
C TYR A 126 -11.52 -11.39 11.42
N ALA A 127 -12.36 -10.64 12.10
CA ALA A 127 -13.65 -10.18 11.60
C ALA A 127 -13.79 -8.68 11.84
N ILE A 128 -14.46 -8.01 10.91
CA ILE A 128 -14.76 -6.58 10.97
C ILE A 128 -16.27 -6.44 10.83
N ALA A 129 -16.90 -5.80 11.80
CA ALA A 129 -18.28 -5.33 11.70
C ALA A 129 -18.26 -3.81 11.62
N GLY A 130 -18.84 -3.27 10.56
CA GLY A 130 -18.89 -1.83 10.30
C GLY A 130 -20.33 -1.32 10.28
N TYR A 131 -20.52 -0.08 10.72
CA TYR A 131 -21.72 0.71 10.49
C TYR A 131 -21.30 2.03 9.85
N ASN A 132 -22.00 2.40 8.77
CA ASN A 132 -21.76 3.65 8.07
C ASN A 132 -23.10 4.39 7.95
N SER A 133 -23.10 5.68 8.23
CA SER A 133 -24.22 6.60 8.02
C SER A 133 -23.74 7.78 7.19
N LEU A 134 -24.44 8.06 6.10
CA LEU A 134 -24.20 9.18 5.19
C LEU A 134 -25.49 10.02 5.17
N GLN A 135 -25.43 11.24 5.68
CA GLN A 135 -26.61 12.09 5.83
C GLN A 135 -27.18 12.51 4.47
N MET A 136 -26.33 12.94 3.54
CA MET A 136 -26.75 13.38 2.20
C MET A 136 -27.44 12.26 1.41
N ALA A 137 -26.96 11.03 1.55
CA ALA A 137 -27.51 9.89 0.83
C ALA A 137 -28.77 9.29 1.49
N ASP A 138 -29.23 9.85 2.62
CA ASP A 138 -30.27 9.27 3.50
C ASP A 138 -30.08 7.76 3.69
N SER A 139 -28.83 7.34 3.88
CA SER A 139 -28.46 5.94 3.87
C SER A 139 -27.62 5.58 5.08
N SER A 140 -28.00 4.48 5.72
CA SER A 140 -27.15 3.81 6.69
C SER A 140 -27.07 2.33 6.37
N PHE A 141 -25.90 1.75 6.56
CA PHE A 141 -25.69 0.34 6.24
C PHE A 141 -24.67 -0.31 7.15
N GLY A 142 -24.93 -1.57 7.46
CA GLY A 142 -23.97 -2.46 8.10
C GLY A 142 -23.09 -3.16 7.07
N SER A 143 -21.80 -3.28 7.38
CA SER A 143 -20.86 -4.14 6.67
C SER A 143 -20.34 -5.23 7.62
N PHE A 144 -20.07 -6.40 7.06
CA PHE A 144 -19.43 -7.49 7.75
C PHE A 144 -18.36 -8.08 6.84
N GLN A 145 -17.20 -8.35 7.41
CA GLN A 145 -16.07 -9.00 6.78
C GLN A 145 -15.49 -10.05 7.74
N LEU A 146 -15.12 -11.21 7.20
CA LEU A 146 -14.41 -12.29 7.89
C LEU A 146 -13.19 -12.70 7.07
N ASN A 147 -12.06 -12.88 7.74
CA ASN A 147 -10.79 -13.22 7.13
C ASN A 147 -10.12 -14.42 7.81
N PRO A 148 -10.49 -15.65 7.45
CA PRO A 148 -9.73 -16.82 7.84
C PRO A 148 -8.31 -16.72 7.27
N ARG A 149 -7.33 -17.02 8.12
CA ARG A 149 -5.91 -16.96 7.76
C ARG A 149 -5.12 -18.14 8.30
N ALA A 150 -4.10 -18.52 7.54
CA ALA A 150 -3.12 -19.51 7.94
C ALA A 150 -1.74 -19.12 7.41
N THR A 151 -0.73 -19.32 8.25
CA THR A 151 0.66 -19.02 7.96
C THR A 151 1.49 -20.23 8.35
N LEU A 152 2.19 -20.79 7.38
CA LEU A 152 3.25 -21.77 7.63
C LEU A 152 4.59 -21.10 7.39
N SER A 153 5.52 -21.31 8.30
CA SER A 153 6.84 -20.70 8.23
C SER A 153 7.89 -21.74 8.56
N PHE A 154 8.92 -21.86 7.71
CA PHE A 154 9.99 -22.83 7.90
C PHE A 154 11.32 -22.13 8.01
N GLN A 155 11.96 -22.30 9.19
CA GLN A 155 13.20 -21.61 9.55
C GLN A 155 13.19 -20.18 9.08
N ASP A 156 11.97 -19.63 9.05
CA ASP A 156 11.73 -18.24 9.04
C ASP A 156 12.22 -17.64 7.64
N ILE A 157 12.90 -18.38 6.75
CA ILE A 157 13.21 -18.01 5.34
C ILE A 157 11.97 -18.08 4.47
N LEU A 158 11.22 -19.15 4.67
CA LEU A 158 10.13 -19.56 3.80
C LEU A 158 8.81 -19.31 4.51
N THR A 159 7.93 -18.52 3.90
CA THR A 159 6.58 -18.28 4.38
C THR A 159 5.58 -18.71 3.33
N LEU A 160 4.60 -19.51 3.74
CA LEU A 160 3.39 -19.76 2.99
C LEU A 160 2.27 -19.04 3.72
N GLN A 161 1.64 -18.09 3.05
CA GLN A 161 0.52 -17.32 3.59
C GLN A 161 -0.76 -17.68 2.86
N LEU A 162 -1.85 -17.78 3.59
CA LEU A 162 -3.21 -17.83 3.06
C LEU A 162 -4.10 -16.90 3.90
N ASN A 163 -4.82 -16.02 3.24
CA ASN A 163 -5.86 -15.16 3.82
C ASN A 163 -7.01 -15.05 2.82
N ILE A 164 -8.23 -15.37 3.25
CA ILE A 164 -9.43 -15.32 2.41
C ILE A 164 -10.35 -14.23 2.94
N ARG A 165 -10.75 -13.26 2.12
CA ARG A 165 -11.74 -12.26 2.50
C ARG A 165 -13.13 -12.73 2.14
N ILE A 166 -14.05 -12.74 3.11
CA ILE A 166 -15.48 -12.99 2.91
C ILE A 166 -16.25 -11.76 3.43
N PHE A 167 -17.13 -11.18 2.63
CA PHE A 167 -17.76 -9.91 2.98
C PHE A 167 -19.15 -9.75 2.36
N ASN A 168 -20.03 -8.98 3.01
CA ASN A 168 -21.44 -8.84 2.59
C ASN A 168 -21.70 -7.66 1.64
N LYS A 169 -20.81 -6.66 1.60
CA LYS A 169 -20.99 -5.44 0.82
C LYS A 169 -19.75 -5.13 -0.02
N ALA A 170 -19.93 -5.19 -1.34
CA ALA A 170 -18.90 -4.88 -2.32
C ALA A 170 -19.09 -3.46 -2.88
N PRO A 171 -18.01 -2.79 -3.35
CA PRO A 171 -18.16 -1.56 -4.12
C PRO A 171 -18.92 -1.83 -5.44
N GLU A 172 -19.55 -0.80 -6.00
CA GLU A 172 -20.41 -0.95 -7.18
C GLU A 172 -19.67 -1.52 -8.40
N ASN A 173 -18.40 -1.15 -8.56
CA ASN A 173 -17.54 -1.61 -9.64
C ASN A 173 -16.83 -2.95 -9.35
N TYR A 174 -17.23 -3.69 -8.31
CA TYR A 174 -16.60 -4.94 -7.91
C TYR A 174 -16.73 -6.02 -8.99
N ILE A 175 -15.60 -6.62 -9.36
CA ILE A 175 -15.56 -7.77 -10.25
C ILE A 175 -15.71 -9.05 -9.42
N GLY A 176 -16.87 -9.69 -9.42
CA GLY A 176 -17.05 -11.01 -8.81
C GLY A 176 -18.52 -11.38 -8.62
N LYS A 177 -18.77 -12.65 -8.29
CA LYS A 177 -20.14 -13.15 -8.09
C LYS A 177 -20.53 -13.08 -6.62
N LYS A 178 -21.77 -12.65 -6.36
CA LYS A 178 -22.41 -12.81 -5.07
C LYS A 178 -22.92 -14.24 -4.94
N PHE A 179 -22.55 -14.94 -3.87
CA PHE A 179 -23.00 -16.29 -3.58
C PHE A 179 -23.56 -16.35 -2.15
N SER A 180 -24.80 -16.81 -2.00
CA SER A 180 -25.46 -16.93 -0.68
C SER A 180 -25.40 -15.66 0.17
N GLY A 181 -25.57 -14.49 -0.45
CA GLY A 181 -25.59 -13.20 0.25
C GLY A 181 -24.23 -12.54 0.46
N VAL A 182 -23.11 -13.22 0.17
CA VAL A 182 -21.74 -12.72 0.39
C VAL A 182 -20.90 -12.75 -0.88
N TYR A 183 -19.77 -12.06 -0.83
CA TYR A 183 -18.69 -12.11 -1.79
C TYR A 183 -17.48 -12.74 -1.10
N ALA A 184 -16.59 -13.36 -1.87
CA ALA A 184 -15.33 -13.83 -1.35
C ALA A 184 -14.22 -13.75 -2.41
N TYR A 185 -13.00 -13.53 -1.96
CA TYR A 185 -11.78 -13.72 -2.76
C TYR A 185 -10.60 -14.04 -1.84
N THR A 186 -9.57 -14.68 -2.40
CA THR A 186 -8.29 -14.85 -1.71
C THR A 186 -7.56 -13.52 -1.68
N GLU A 187 -7.38 -12.95 -0.48
CA GLU A 187 -6.79 -11.63 -0.27
C GLU A 187 -5.26 -11.72 -0.29
N GLN A 188 -4.65 -12.60 0.50
CA GLN A 188 -3.23 -12.91 0.40
C GLN A 188 -3.05 -14.42 0.19
N SER A 189 -2.22 -14.79 -0.77
CA SER A 189 -1.87 -16.20 -1.01
C SER A 189 -0.53 -16.28 -1.71
N TYR A 190 0.55 -16.45 -0.96
CA TYR A 190 1.89 -16.40 -1.53
C TYR A 190 2.85 -17.36 -0.86
N LEU A 191 3.89 -17.67 -1.61
CA LEU A 191 5.16 -18.19 -1.14
C LEU A 191 6.16 -17.03 -1.09
N SER A 192 6.87 -16.88 0.03
CA SER A 192 7.94 -15.91 0.16
C SER A 192 9.22 -16.59 0.62
N LEU A 193 10.34 -16.30 -0.03
CA LEU A 193 11.70 -16.66 0.37
C LEU A 193 12.48 -15.37 0.58
N ASN A 194 13.00 -15.14 1.78
CA ASN A 194 13.69 -13.89 2.06
C ASN A 194 14.91 -14.08 2.97
N THR A 195 15.94 -13.31 2.69
CA THR A 195 17.24 -13.24 3.39
C THR A 195 17.65 -11.77 3.52
N ASP A 196 18.81 -11.47 4.10
CA ASP A 196 19.27 -10.07 4.21
C ASP A 196 19.50 -9.38 2.84
N TRP A 197 19.92 -10.13 1.82
CA TRP A 197 20.31 -9.57 0.51
C TRP A 197 19.40 -10.00 -0.66
N PHE A 198 18.60 -11.03 -0.48
CA PHE A 198 17.71 -11.58 -1.50
C PHE A 198 16.30 -11.75 -0.94
N GLY A 199 15.30 -11.33 -1.70
CA GLY A 199 13.89 -11.61 -1.45
C GLY A 199 13.19 -12.06 -2.71
N LEU A 200 12.31 -13.05 -2.60
CA LEU A 200 11.42 -13.53 -3.64
C LEU A 200 10.05 -13.73 -3.04
N LYS A 201 9.03 -13.18 -3.68
CA LYS A 201 7.63 -13.44 -3.38
C LYS A 201 6.94 -13.86 -4.67
N PHE A 202 6.15 -14.93 -4.59
CA PHE A 202 5.35 -15.43 -5.70
C PHE A 202 3.94 -15.74 -5.21
N GLY A 203 2.94 -15.16 -5.87
CA GLY A 203 1.54 -15.31 -5.54
C GLY A 203 0.84 -13.96 -5.39
N ARG A 204 -0.16 -13.89 -4.52
CA ARG A 204 -1.02 -12.73 -4.34
C ARG A 204 -0.68 -11.94 -3.08
N ASP A 205 -0.31 -10.68 -3.22
CA ASP A 205 -0.09 -9.79 -2.08
C ASP A 205 -0.27 -8.30 -2.43
N TYR A 206 -0.31 -7.46 -1.40
CA TYR A 206 -0.29 -6.00 -1.54
C TYR A 206 1.07 -5.48 -2.02
N MET A 207 1.05 -4.37 -2.73
CA MET A 207 2.22 -3.57 -3.07
C MET A 207 1.88 -2.09 -2.89
N GLN A 208 2.71 -1.38 -2.15
CA GLN A 208 2.62 0.07 -1.98
C GLN A 208 4.00 0.68 -2.23
N SER A 209 4.05 1.71 -3.07
CA SER A 209 5.30 2.42 -3.38
C SER A 209 5.15 3.87 -2.97
N GLY A 210 5.88 4.28 -1.94
CA GLY A 210 5.97 5.68 -1.56
C GLY A 210 5.58 5.94 -0.11
N PRO A 211 6.07 7.05 0.47
CA PRO A 211 5.90 7.37 1.89
C PRO A 211 4.59 8.13 2.21
N GLY A 212 3.78 8.44 1.19
CA GLY A 212 2.57 9.25 1.31
C GLY A 212 1.58 8.73 2.36
N GLN A 213 0.97 9.64 3.11
CA GLN A 213 0.03 9.34 4.18
C GLN A 213 -1.38 9.12 3.68
N THR A 214 -1.84 9.92 2.70
CA THR A 214 -3.21 9.83 2.18
C THR A 214 -3.35 8.93 0.95
N GLY A 215 -2.24 8.38 0.47
CA GLY A 215 -2.15 7.50 -0.69
C GLY A 215 -0.75 7.50 -1.28
N GLN A 216 -0.60 6.85 -2.43
CA GLN A 216 0.62 6.77 -3.22
C GLN A 216 0.29 6.94 -4.70
N LEU A 217 1.24 7.42 -5.51
CA LEU A 217 1.03 7.68 -6.93
C LEU A 217 1.27 6.43 -7.78
N LEU A 218 2.36 5.69 -7.56
CA LEU A 218 2.67 4.54 -8.42
C LEU A 218 1.89 3.28 -8.02
N PHE A 219 1.84 2.95 -6.73
CA PHE A 219 1.05 1.84 -6.20
C PHE A 219 0.48 2.22 -4.84
N SER A 220 -0.83 2.37 -4.73
CA SER A 220 -1.53 2.62 -3.46
C SER A 220 -2.15 1.36 -2.87
N ASP A 221 -2.74 1.49 -1.66
CA ASP A 221 -3.59 0.46 -1.04
C ASP A 221 -5.02 0.42 -1.58
N ASN A 222 -5.37 1.24 -2.58
CA ASN A 222 -6.73 1.30 -3.11
C ASN A 222 -7.11 0.02 -3.87
N SER A 223 -6.17 -0.55 -4.62
CA SER A 223 -6.44 -1.73 -5.42
C SER A 223 -6.42 -3.02 -4.59
N GLN A 224 -7.11 -4.05 -5.10
CA GLN A 224 -7.01 -5.38 -4.53
C GLN A 224 -5.60 -5.96 -4.77
N PRO A 225 -5.13 -6.88 -3.90
CA PRO A 225 -3.83 -7.55 -4.03
C PRO A 225 -3.55 -8.10 -5.42
N PHE A 226 -2.28 -7.99 -5.85
CA PHE A 226 -1.82 -8.35 -7.19
C PHE A 226 -1.30 -9.78 -7.21
N ASP A 227 -1.62 -10.53 -8.27
CA ASP A 227 -0.95 -11.79 -8.60
C ASP A 227 0.40 -11.46 -9.25
N MET A 228 1.50 -11.71 -8.55
CA MET A 228 2.82 -11.25 -8.97
C MET A 228 3.95 -12.22 -8.65
N TYR A 229 5.05 -12.08 -9.39
CA TYR A 229 6.38 -12.33 -8.86
C TYR A 229 7.00 -10.99 -8.45
N HIS A 230 7.71 -10.98 -7.33
CA HIS A 230 8.41 -9.81 -6.83
C HIS A 230 9.76 -10.22 -6.26
N VAL A 231 10.83 -9.62 -6.75
CA VAL A 231 12.20 -9.94 -6.38
C VAL A 231 12.89 -8.69 -5.82
N ARG A 232 13.62 -8.85 -4.73
CA ARG A 232 14.50 -7.85 -4.14
C ARG A 232 15.92 -8.38 -4.12
N LEU A 233 16.86 -7.60 -4.64
CA LEU A 233 18.29 -7.84 -4.57
C LEU A 233 18.96 -6.68 -3.83
N GLY A 234 19.97 -6.97 -3.03
CA GLY A 234 20.75 -5.97 -2.32
C GLY A 234 20.38 -5.80 -0.84
N LYS A 235 21.15 -4.96 -0.14
CA LYS A 235 21.06 -4.74 1.31
C LYS A 235 20.27 -3.46 1.59
N SER A 236 20.01 -3.17 2.87
CA SER A 236 19.25 -1.99 3.28
C SER A 236 19.79 -0.65 2.77
N THR A 237 21.03 -0.55 2.30
CA THR A 237 21.63 0.68 1.74
C THR A 237 21.34 0.88 0.26
N VAL A 238 21.35 -0.20 -0.53
CA VAL A 238 21.07 -0.17 -1.97
C VAL A 238 20.29 -1.43 -2.32
N GLN A 239 19.10 -1.24 -2.84
CA GLN A 239 18.21 -2.32 -3.24
C GLN A 239 17.77 -2.14 -4.68
N PHE A 240 17.81 -3.23 -5.43
CA PHE A 240 17.21 -3.34 -6.74
C PHE A 240 16.02 -4.27 -6.65
N LEU A 241 14.82 -3.76 -6.92
CA LEU A 241 13.57 -4.50 -6.89
C LEU A 241 13.05 -4.63 -8.32
N PHE A 242 12.42 -5.75 -8.63
CA PHE A 242 11.70 -5.91 -9.88
C PHE A 242 10.53 -6.88 -9.71
N TRP A 243 9.50 -6.68 -10.51
CA TRP A 243 8.26 -7.44 -10.40
C TRP A 243 7.58 -7.56 -11.76
N GLY A 244 6.68 -8.51 -11.82
CA GLY A 244 5.70 -8.60 -12.88
C GLY A 244 4.39 -9.10 -12.33
N MET A 245 3.31 -8.47 -12.77
CA MET A 245 1.95 -8.70 -12.31
C MET A 245 1.07 -9.18 -13.47
N LEU A 246 0.24 -10.18 -13.19
CA LEU A 246 -0.90 -10.49 -14.04
C LEU A 246 -2.09 -9.62 -13.60
N MET A 247 -2.63 -8.85 -14.54
CA MET A 247 -3.76 -7.98 -14.28
C MET A 247 -5.07 -8.65 -14.72
N ASN A 248 -6.21 -8.12 -14.30
CA ASN A 248 -7.49 -8.62 -14.81
C ASN A 248 -7.64 -8.30 -16.30
N ALA A 249 -8.16 -9.27 -17.07
CA ALA A 249 -8.52 -9.02 -18.45
C ALA A 249 -9.59 -7.93 -18.56
N VAL A 250 -9.56 -7.18 -19.66
CA VAL A 250 -10.53 -6.12 -19.98
C VAL A 250 -11.15 -6.39 -21.35
N SER A 251 -12.31 -5.79 -21.64
CA SER A 251 -12.92 -5.94 -22.95
C SER A 251 -12.14 -5.19 -24.03
N THR A 252 -12.02 -5.81 -25.20
CA THR A 252 -11.48 -5.20 -26.43
C THR A 252 -12.55 -4.45 -27.23
N ALA A 253 -13.80 -4.40 -26.76
CA ALA A 253 -14.90 -3.75 -27.47
C ALA A 253 -14.55 -2.30 -27.82
N GLY A 254 -14.80 -1.92 -29.07
CA GLY A 254 -14.45 -0.60 -29.60
C GLY A 254 -13.00 -0.44 -30.07
N SER A 255 -12.12 -1.40 -29.80
CA SER A 255 -10.74 -1.39 -30.32
C SER A 255 -10.61 -2.15 -31.65
N PRO A 256 -9.61 -1.82 -32.49
CA PRO A 256 -9.27 -2.61 -33.68
C PRO A 256 -8.91 -4.08 -33.38
N GLN A 257 -8.57 -4.38 -32.12
CA GLN A 257 -8.21 -5.72 -31.66
C GLN A 257 -9.42 -6.62 -31.35
N ALA A 258 -10.65 -6.07 -31.32
CA ALA A 258 -11.88 -6.84 -31.09
C ALA A 258 -12.09 -8.00 -32.07
N LYS A 259 -11.49 -7.92 -33.28
CA LYS A 259 -11.53 -9.00 -34.28
C LYS A 259 -10.73 -10.25 -33.91
N PHE A 260 -9.82 -10.15 -32.94
CA PHE A 260 -8.93 -11.24 -32.54
C PHE A 260 -9.36 -11.91 -31.23
N SER A 261 -9.95 -11.16 -30.31
CA SER A 261 -10.49 -11.65 -29.03
C SER A 261 -11.47 -10.62 -28.48
N ASN A 262 -12.45 -11.06 -27.68
CA ASN A 262 -13.38 -10.18 -26.95
C ASN A 262 -12.76 -9.59 -25.67
N THR A 263 -11.60 -10.10 -25.27
CA THR A 263 -10.85 -9.68 -24.09
C THR A 263 -9.37 -9.48 -24.41
N ALA A 264 -8.75 -8.54 -23.72
CA ALA A 264 -7.32 -8.28 -23.74
C ALA A 264 -6.75 -8.69 -22.39
N ASP A 265 -5.73 -9.55 -22.44
CA ASP A 265 -4.90 -9.87 -21.28
C ASP A 265 -3.89 -8.73 -21.06
N ARG A 266 -3.48 -8.58 -19.81
CA ARG A 266 -2.80 -7.38 -19.33
C ARG A 266 -1.73 -7.72 -18.32
N TYR A 267 -0.60 -7.05 -18.42
CA TYR A 267 0.57 -7.28 -17.60
C TYR A 267 1.18 -5.95 -17.17
N LEU A 268 1.65 -5.90 -15.93
CA LEU A 268 2.32 -4.73 -15.38
C LEU A 268 3.68 -5.17 -14.84
N ASN A 269 4.75 -4.66 -15.44
CA ASN A 269 6.12 -4.95 -15.05
C ASN A 269 6.81 -3.69 -14.58
N GLY A 270 7.76 -3.85 -13.67
CA GLY A 270 8.47 -2.71 -13.12
C GLY A 270 9.81 -3.11 -12.53
N HIS A 271 10.70 -2.13 -12.48
CA HIS A 271 11.93 -2.22 -11.71
C HIS A 271 12.15 -0.92 -10.94
N LYS A 272 12.77 -1.04 -9.76
CA LYS A 272 13.00 0.04 -8.82
C LYS A 272 14.41 -0.04 -8.26
N LEU A 273 15.11 1.09 -8.26
CA LEU A 273 16.38 1.25 -7.58
C LEU A 273 16.20 2.15 -6.37
N SER A 274 16.44 1.63 -5.18
CA SER A 274 16.33 2.33 -3.91
C SER A 274 17.70 2.52 -3.27
N PHE A 275 17.91 3.71 -2.71
CA PHE A 275 19.09 4.13 -1.97
C PHE A 275 18.68 4.61 -0.59
N ASN A 276 19.40 4.17 0.43
CA ASN A 276 19.18 4.56 1.82
C ASN A 276 20.51 4.88 2.49
N ILE A 277 20.65 6.12 2.93
CA ILE A 277 21.83 6.66 3.59
C ILE A 277 21.51 6.84 5.07
N ALA A 278 22.24 6.09 5.91
CA ALA A 278 22.16 6.17 7.37
C ALA A 278 20.76 5.94 7.98
N ASN A 279 19.83 5.31 7.24
CA ASN A 279 18.42 5.17 7.63
C ASN A 279 17.66 6.51 7.75
N LYS A 280 18.23 7.59 7.18
CA LYS A 280 17.70 8.95 7.28
C LYS A 280 17.38 9.59 5.95
N TYR A 281 18.11 9.25 4.90
CA TYR A 281 17.88 9.84 3.58
C TYR A 281 17.65 8.71 2.60
N ARG A 282 16.41 8.61 2.13
CA ARG A 282 15.99 7.55 1.22
C ARG A 282 15.49 8.16 -0.06
N PHE A 283 15.87 7.52 -1.14
CA PHE A 283 15.46 7.89 -2.49
C PHE A 283 15.19 6.62 -3.26
N ALA A 284 14.18 6.64 -4.12
CA ALA A 284 14.00 5.57 -5.07
C ALA A 284 13.53 6.09 -6.42
N PHE A 285 13.89 5.35 -7.45
CA PHE A 285 13.48 5.60 -8.83
C PHE A 285 12.91 4.32 -9.41
N SER A 286 11.77 4.41 -10.10
CA SER A 286 11.10 3.28 -10.73
C SER A 286 10.75 3.58 -12.18
N GLU A 287 10.87 2.58 -13.05
CA GLU A 287 10.27 2.55 -14.40
C GLU A 287 9.27 1.39 -14.42
N VAL A 288 8.04 1.67 -14.87
CA VAL A 288 6.94 0.71 -14.93
C VAL A 288 6.33 0.72 -16.31
N ILE A 289 5.94 -0.46 -16.80
CA ILE A 289 5.25 -0.64 -18.08
C ILE A 289 3.99 -1.47 -17.89
N LEU A 290 2.87 -0.95 -18.40
CA LEU A 290 1.58 -1.60 -18.46
C LEU A 290 1.22 -1.84 -19.92
N TYR A 291 1.11 -3.11 -20.29
CA TYR A 291 0.87 -3.50 -21.68
C TYR A 291 -0.17 -4.62 -21.74
N GLY A 292 -0.73 -4.81 -22.93
CA GLY A 292 -1.75 -5.83 -23.14
C GLY A 292 -2.25 -5.87 -24.57
N GLY A 293 -3.26 -6.72 -24.79
CA GLY A 293 -3.90 -6.84 -26.08
C GLY A 293 -4.61 -8.17 -26.27
N ALA A 294 -5.33 -8.29 -27.39
CA ALA A 294 -5.94 -9.53 -27.81
C ALA A 294 -4.85 -10.56 -28.15
N ASN A 295 -4.89 -11.72 -27.47
CA ASN A 295 -3.87 -12.78 -27.58
C ASN A 295 -2.45 -12.34 -27.19
N GLN A 296 -2.31 -11.26 -26.39
CA GLN A 296 -1.04 -10.84 -25.84
C GLN A 296 -0.64 -11.75 -24.68
N GLY A 297 0.57 -12.29 -24.72
CA GLY A 297 1.16 -13.03 -23.60
C GLY A 297 2.19 -12.21 -22.82
N TRP A 298 2.84 -12.85 -21.87
CA TRP A 298 4.04 -12.31 -21.24
C TRP A 298 5.12 -12.05 -22.29
N ASP A 299 5.61 -10.80 -22.36
CA ASP A 299 6.75 -10.45 -23.20
C ASP A 299 8.05 -10.68 -22.41
N MET A 300 8.90 -11.58 -22.91
CA MET A 300 10.14 -11.94 -22.23
C MET A 300 11.14 -10.78 -22.13
N GLY A 301 11.09 -9.81 -23.06
CA GLY A 301 11.87 -8.59 -23.00
C GLY A 301 11.42 -7.70 -21.84
N LEU A 302 10.13 -7.60 -21.58
CA LEU A 302 9.59 -6.81 -20.48
C LEU A 302 9.68 -7.50 -19.10
N VAL A 303 9.82 -8.83 -19.08
CA VAL A 303 10.15 -9.60 -17.86
C VAL A 303 11.61 -9.39 -17.43
N ASN A 304 12.50 -9.05 -18.37
CA ASN A 304 13.91 -8.81 -18.06
C ASN A 304 14.04 -7.53 -17.21
N PRO A 305 14.49 -7.62 -15.95
CA PRO A 305 14.52 -6.46 -15.05
C PRO A 305 15.59 -5.45 -15.42
N LEU A 306 16.56 -5.81 -16.26
CA LEU A 306 17.59 -4.91 -16.76
C LEU A 306 17.18 -4.24 -18.09
N MET A 307 15.98 -4.55 -18.60
CA MET A 307 15.47 -3.91 -19.80
C MET A 307 15.04 -2.49 -19.49
N PHE A 308 15.52 -1.54 -20.30
CA PHE A 308 14.98 -0.18 -20.31
C PHE A 308 13.68 -0.19 -21.12
N TYR A 309 12.54 -0.05 -20.46
CA TYR A 309 11.24 -0.34 -21.06
C TYR A 309 10.87 0.64 -22.17
N TYR A 310 11.15 1.94 -21.99
CA TYR A 310 10.89 2.92 -23.03
C TYR A 310 11.68 2.65 -24.30
N GLY A 311 12.99 2.39 -24.16
CA GLY A 311 13.83 2.02 -25.29
C GLY A 311 13.39 0.71 -25.96
N TYR A 312 12.95 -0.28 -25.19
CA TYR A 312 12.45 -1.54 -25.73
C TYR A 312 11.15 -1.35 -26.51
N ASN A 313 10.18 -0.62 -25.95
CA ASN A 313 8.88 -0.38 -26.59
C ASN A 313 9.02 0.44 -27.88
N LEU A 314 9.86 1.49 -27.89
CA LEU A 314 10.15 2.26 -29.10
C LEU A 314 10.71 1.42 -30.26
N ASN A 315 11.48 0.37 -29.96
CA ASN A 315 12.07 -0.52 -30.97
C ASN A 315 11.18 -1.73 -31.30
N ASN A 316 10.08 -1.95 -30.57
CA ASN A 316 9.19 -3.10 -30.73
C ASN A 316 7.73 -2.65 -30.78
N SER A 317 7.23 -2.36 -31.98
CA SER A 317 5.85 -1.91 -32.21
C SER A 317 4.81 -3.05 -32.24
N ASN A 318 5.06 -4.15 -31.52
CA ASN A 318 4.20 -5.35 -31.58
C ASN A 318 2.98 -5.25 -30.67
N PHE A 319 3.02 -4.34 -29.69
CA PHE A 319 1.94 -4.06 -28.76
C PHE A 319 2.04 -2.62 -28.26
N ASP A 320 0.90 -2.06 -27.88
CA ASP A 320 0.83 -0.76 -27.23
C ASP A 320 1.09 -0.94 -25.72
N ALA A 321 1.75 0.05 -25.12
CA ALA A 321 2.06 0.05 -23.69
C ALA A 321 2.08 1.47 -23.12
N ASN A 322 1.60 1.61 -21.88
CA ASN A 322 1.82 2.81 -21.09
C ASN A 322 3.05 2.64 -20.20
N ILE A 323 3.96 3.61 -20.20
CA ILE A 323 5.21 3.57 -19.44
C ILE A 323 5.25 4.77 -18.51
N MET A 324 5.50 4.53 -17.23
CA MET A 324 5.58 5.59 -16.23
C MET A 324 6.90 5.55 -15.47
N TYR A 325 7.33 6.72 -15.01
CA TYR A 325 8.45 6.88 -14.10
C TYR A 325 7.98 7.41 -12.75
N ASN A 326 8.61 6.94 -11.67
CA ASN A 326 8.31 7.42 -10.33
C ASN A 326 9.60 7.75 -9.57
N PHE A 327 9.61 8.89 -8.87
CA PHE A 327 10.68 9.29 -7.98
C PHE A 327 10.13 9.50 -6.56
N GLU A 328 10.74 8.84 -5.57
CA GLU A 328 10.28 8.84 -4.19
C GLU A 328 11.40 9.33 -3.26
N TRP A 329 11.04 10.05 -2.19
CA TRP A 329 11.98 10.45 -1.15
C TRP A 329 11.38 10.42 0.26
N ASP A 330 12.18 10.00 1.24
CA ASP A 330 11.83 9.97 2.66
C ASP A 330 13.06 10.41 3.48
N LEU A 331 12.97 11.60 4.09
CA LEU A 331 14.09 12.36 4.62
C LEU A 331 13.87 12.76 6.09
N TYR A 332 14.82 12.39 6.95
CA TYR A 332 14.84 12.70 8.39
C TYR A 332 16.06 13.57 8.72
N PHE A 333 15.89 14.90 8.72
CA PHE A 333 16.97 15.83 9.07
C PHE A 333 17.25 15.85 10.58
N ASP A 334 16.19 15.74 11.38
CA ASP A 334 16.25 15.53 12.82
C ASP A 334 15.28 14.41 13.21
N ASN A 335 15.49 13.83 14.39
CA ASN A 335 14.47 12.99 14.99
C ASN A 335 13.20 13.84 15.15
N ASN A 336 12.04 13.22 14.94
CA ASN A 336 10.73 13.85 14.97
C ASN A 336 10.34 14.71 13.76
N ILE A 337 11.20 14.92 12.77
CA ILE A 337 10.82 15.65 11.54
C ILE A 337 11.09 14.78 10.33
N GLU A 338 10.03 14.40 9.63
CA GLU A 338 10.07 13.67 8.36
C GLU A 338 9.61 14.60 7.24
N PHE A 339 10.40 14.74 6.18
CA PHE A 339 9.96 15.30 4.90
C PHE A 339 9.91 14.17 3.88
N TYR A 340 8.79 14.07 3.20
CA TYR A 340 8.56 12.95 2.30
C TYR A 340 7.84 13.39 1.04
N GLY A 341 7.93 12.58 0.00
CA GLY A 341 7.18 12.81 -1.21
C GLY A 341 7.40 11.77 -2.30
N GLU A 342 6.63 11.95 -3.35
CA GLU A 342 6.55 11.09 -4.51
C GLU A 342 6.22 11.95 -5.73
N PHE A 343 6.91 11.74 -6.84
CA PHE A 343 6.67 12.43 -8.11
C PHE A 343 6.53 11.40 -9.22
N LEU A 344 5.36 11.38 -9.83
CA LEU A 344 5.02 10.48 -10.93
C LEU A 344 5.03 11.24 -12.26
N LEU A 345 5.66 10.63 -13.26
CA LEU A 345 5.70 11.07 -14.64
C LEU A 345 5.04 9.96 -15.49
N ASP A 346 3.86 10.25 -16.05
CA ASP A 346 3.13 9.32 -16.91
C ASP A 346 3.51 9.59 -18.37
N ASP A 347 3.13 10.76 -18.88
CA ASP A 347 3.56 11.27 -20.18
C ASP A 347 4.11 12.70 -20.06
N PHE A 348 5.18 12.96 -20.80
CA PHE A 348 5.87 14.25 -20.84
C PHE A 348 5.99 14.75 -22.28
N GLN A 349 5.23 15.80 -22.59
CA GLN A 349 5.21 16.41 -23.91
C GLN A 349 6.40 17.36 -24.07
N VAL A 350 7.39 16.93 -24.86
CA VAL A 350 8.60 17.73 -25.17
C VAL A 350 8.45 18.50 -26.49
N GLU A 351 7.73 17.92 -27.46
CA GLU A 351 7.59 18.50 -28.80
C GLU A 351 6.27 19.28 -28.93
N LYS A 352 6.24 20.27 -29.85
CA LYS A 352 5.04 21.04 -30.21
C LYS A 352 4.99 21.27 -31.72
N LYS A 353 4.79 20.20 -32.49
CA LYS A 353 4.80 20.23 -33.97
C LYS A 353 3.42 19.99 -34.57
N SER A 354 2.53 19.33 -33.84
CA SER A 354 1.16 19.02 -34.23
C SER A 354 0.16 19.42 -33.13
N PRO A 355 -1.13 19.61 -33.45
CA PRO A 355 -2.18 19.79 -32.44
C PRO A 355 -2.23 18.68 -31.39
N GLY A 356 -1.86 17.44 -31.76
CA GLY A 356 -1.78 16.32 -30.81
C GLY A 356 -0.66 16.50 -29.78
N ASP A 357 0.36 17.29 -30.09
CA ASP A 357 1.50 17.56 -29.20
C ASP A 357 1.20 18.73 -28.23
N LEU A 358 -0.01 19.30 -28.29
CA LEU A 358 -0.47 20.33 -27.35
C LEU A 358 -1.03 19.73 -26.05
N GLU A 359 -1.03 18.41 -25.93
CA GLU A 359 -1.45 17.71 -24.73
C GLU A 359 -0.69 18.22 -23.49
N PRO A 360 -1.37 18.56 -22.38
CA PRO A 360 -0.71 18.92 -21.13
C PRO A 360 0.01 17.72 -20.51
N ASN A 361 1.16 17.97 -19.87
CA ASN A 361 1.92 16.93 -19.17
C ASN A 361 1.07 16.18 -18.13
N GLU A 362 1.25 14.86 -18.09
CA GLU A 362 0.57 13.97 -17.16
C GLU A 362 1.49 13.66 -15.97
N LEU A 363 1.24 14.37 -14.86
CA LEU A 363 2.11 14.36 -13.68
C LEU A 363 1.32 14.14 -12.39
N GLY A 364 1.97 13.51 -11.43
CA GLY A 364 1.51 13.45 -10.04
C GLY A 364 2.58 13.95 -9.07
N LEU A 365 2.17 14.58 -7.97
CA LEU A 365 3.03 14.98 -6.86
C LEU A 365 2.35 14.69 -5.53
N ILE A 366 3.06 14.04 -4.62
CA ILE A 366 2.78 14.03 -3.18
C ILE A 366 3.95 14.70 -2.49
N ALA A 367 3.68 15.64 -1.61
CA ALA A 367 4.69 16.27 -0.76
C ALA A 367 4.11 16.47 0.64
N GLY A 368 4.84 16.03 1.66
CA GLY A 368 4.36 16.16 3.03
C GLY A 368 5.45 16.27 4.07
N VAL A 369 5.01 16.64 5.27
CA VAL A 369 5.84 16.75 6.46
C VAL A 369 5.14 16.12 7.64
N LYS A 370 5.87 15.30 8.41
CA LYS A 370 5.44 14.84 9.72
C LYS A 370 6.28 15.47 10.81
N TRP A 371 5.61 15.91 11.86
CA TRP A 371 6.23 16.47 13.06
C TRP A 371 5.79 15.67 14.30
N GLY A 372 6.67 14.82 14.80
CA GLY A 372 6.52 14.09 16.04
C GLY A 372 6.79 14.97 17.26
N LEU A 373 6.15 14.63 18.38
CA LEU A 373 6.30 15.39 19.64
C LEU A 373 6.11 16.92 19.48
N PRO A 374 5.12 17.41 18.71
CA PRO A 374 4.89 18.83 18.54
C PRO A 374 4.74 19.52 19.89
N PHE A 375 5.44 20.63 20.08
CA PHE A 375 5.47 21.39 21.33
C PHE A 375 5.90 20.56 22.57
N GLY A 376 6.66 19.46 22.36
CA GLY A 376 7.13 18.57 23.42
C GLY A 376 6.07 17.58 23.93
N MET A 377 4.92 17.44 23.25
CA MET A 377 3.82 16.63 23.75
C MET A 377 4.00 15.15 23.39
N THR A 378 4.20 14.29 24.40
CA THR A 378 4.46 12.85 24.19
C THR A 378 3.26 12.08 23.67
N GLY A 379 3.50 11.19 22.71
CA GLY A 379 2.46 10.43 22.02
C GLY A 379 1.63 11.34 21.12
N SER A 380 2.27 12.23 20.34
CA SER A 380 1.58 13.04 19.35
C SER A 380 2.36 13.24 18.07
N LEU A 381 1.63 13.43 16.97
CA LEU A 381 2.15 13.53 15.62
C LEU A 381 1.25 14.44 14.78
N ILE A 382 1.83 15.47 14.17
CA ILE A 382 1.18 16.25 13.12
C ILE A 382 1.63 15.71 11.76
N ASN A 383 0.70 15.59 10.82
CA ASN A 383 0.96 15.31 9.41
C ASN A 383 0.31 16.40 8.56
N ALA A 384 1.08 17.04 7.68
CA ALA A 384 0.57 17.92 6.64
C ALA A 384 1.01 17.39 5.26
N GLU A 385 0.07 17.26 4.34
CA GLU A 385 0.31 16.69 3.02
C GLU A 385 -0.42 17.48 1.93
N TYR A 386 0.30 17.73 0.83
CA TYR A 386 -0.25 18.20 -0.43
C TYR A 386 -0.18 17.08 -1.47
N VAL A 387 -1.26 16.92 -2.23
CA VAL A 387 -1.32 15.98 -3.35
C VAL A 387 -1.84 16.69 -4.59
N GLN A 388 -1.26 16.34 -5.73
CA GLN A 388 -1.69 16.77 -7.05
C GLN A 388 -1.64 15.59 -8.01
N VAL A 389 -2.68 15.39 -8.81
CA VAL A 389 -2.71 14.48 -9.96
C VAL A 389 -3.36 15.21 -11.13
N ARG A 390 -2.61 15.39 -12.23
CA ARG A 390 -3.10 16.12 -13.42
C ARG A 390 -4.25 15.39 -14.12
N ASN A 391 -4.96 16.09 -15.01
CA ASN A 391 -6.24 15.67 -15.57
C ASN A 391 -6.19 14.29 -16.26
N ARG A 392 -5.17 14.04 -17.09
CA ARG A 392 -5.14 12.85 -17.96
C ARG A 392 -4.30 11.69 -17.42
N THR A 393 -3.47 11.94 -16.40
CA THR A 393 -2.68 10.91 -15.69
C THR A 393 -3.50 9.66 -15.38
N TYR A 394 -2.88 8.49 -15.57
CA TYR A 394 -3.44 7.14 -15.49
C TYR A 394 -4.38 6.73 -16.62
N ASN A 395 -4.76 7.65 -17.51
CA ASN A 395 -5.71 7.40 -18.59
C ASN A 395 -4.98 7.35 -19.94
N VAL A 396 -5.65 6.79 -20.95
CA VAL A 396 -5.09 6.66 -22.30
C VAL A 396 -6.21 6.80 -23.33
N LYS A 397 -5.85 7.32 -24.50
CA LYS A 397 -6.83 7.61 -25.57
C LYS A 397 -7.49 6.38 -26.18
N ASN A 398 -6.71 5.38 -26.58
CA ASN A 398 -7.19 4.37 -27.52
C ASN A 398 -7.49 2.99 -26.89
N ASN A 399 -6.72 2.61 -25.88
CA ASN A 399 -6.60 1.21 -25.48
C ASN A 399 -6.96 1.01 -24.01
N ARG A 400 -8.13 0.42 -23.77
CA ARG A 400 -8.63 0.18 -22.40
C ARG A 400 -7.69 -0.69 -21.55
N TRP A 401 -6.83 -1.48 -22.17
CA TRP A 401 -5.83 -2.30 -21.49
C TRP A 401 -4.55 -1.54 -21.07
N GLU A 402 -4.45 -0.25 -21.34
CA GLU A 402 -3.33 0.59 -20.87
C GLU A 402 -3.75 1.57 -19.75
N LYS A 403 -5.05 1.72 -19.48
CA LYS A 403 -5.57 2.51 -18.34
C LYS A 403 -5.06 1.94 -17.02
N TYR A 404 -4.55 2.77 -16.11
CA TYR A 404 -3.90 2.32 -14.87
C TYR A 404 -4.87 1.84 -13.78
N LEU A 405 -5.62 0.79 -14.13
CA LEU A 405 -6.71 0.19 -13.38
C LEU A 405 -6.46 -1.31 -13.17
N HIS A 406 -6.75 -1.76 -11.96
CA HIS A 406 -6.81 -3.18 -11.59
C HIS A 406 -8.12 -3.46 -10.88
N ARG A 407 -8.89 -4.40 -11.43
CA ARG A 407 -10.26 -4.77 -11.03
C ARG A 407 -11.19 -3.56 -10.90
N ASN A 408 -11.12 -2.67 -11.89
CA ASN A 408 -11.85 -1.39 -11.97
C ASN A 408 -11.47 -0.34 -10.91
N GLN A 409 -10.44 -0.60 -10.10
CA GLN A 409 -9.89 0.33 -9.11
C GLN A 409 -8.60 0.95 -9.64
N VAL A 410 -8.37 2.23 -9.33
CA VAL A 410 -7.11 2.91 -9.65
C VAL A 410 -5.97 2.25 -8.88
N ILE A 411 -4.89 1.93 -9.59
CA ILE A 411 -3.68 1.33 -9.01
C ILE A 411 -2.87 2.38 -8.24
N GLY A 412 -2.76 3.57 -8.82
CA GLY A 412 -2.13 4.75 -8.22
C GLY A 412 -3.02 5.43 -7.18
N TYR A 413 -3.05 6.76 -7.17
CA TYR A 413 -3.78 7.52 -6.13
C TYR A 413 -5.28 7.20 -6.12
N ALA A 414 -5.83 6.88 -4.94
CA ALA A 414 -7.16 6.27 -4.79
C ALA A 414 -8.32 7.09 -5.38
N LEU A 415 -8.21 8.42 -5.27
CA LEU A 415 -9.20 9.36 -5.79
C LEU A 415 -9.07 9.60 -7.31
N GLY A 416 -8.09 8.98 -7.97
CA GLY A 416 -7.89 9.06 -9.42
C GLY A 416 -7.07 10.28 -9.84
N ASN A 417 -7.49 10.89 -10.94
CA ASN A 417 -6.81 11.97 -11.63
C ASN A 417 -7.61 13.27 -11.58
N ASN A 418 -7.08 14.34 -12.17
CA ASN A 418 -7.69 15.68 -12.14
C ASN A 418 -8.00 16.21 -10.73
N LEU A 419 -7.05 16.05 -9.82
CA LEU A 419 -7.27 16.22 -8.40
C LEU A 419 -6.15 17.03 -7.75
N GLU A 420 -6.52 17.91 -6.83
CA GLU A 420 -5.60 18.37 -5.79
C GLU A 420 -6.19 18.22 -4.39
N ARG A 421 -5.31 18.00 -3.41
CA ARG A 421 -5.69 17.83 -2.01
C ARG A 421 -4.70 18.52 -1.08
N TYR A 422 -5.25 19.15 -0.05
CA TYR A 422 -4.55 19.61 1.13
C TYR A 422 -5.08 18.83 2.33
N TYR A 423 -4.20 18.25 3.13
CA TYR A 423 -4.60 17.45 4.29
C TYR A 423 -3.75 17.79 5.51
N LEU A 424 -4.40 18.00 6.64
CA LEU A 424 -3.78 18.19 7.94
C LEU A 424 -4.40 17.22 8.93
N GLU A 425 -3.58 16.48 9.66
CA GLU A 425 -4.01 15.57 10.70
C GLU A 425 -3.13 15.71 11.94
N TYR A 426 -3.77 15.72 13.10
CA TYR A 426 -3.13 15.66 14.39
C TYR A 426 -3.55 14.38 15.11
N ASN A 427 -2.60 13.49 15.36
CA ASN A 427 -2.79 12.29 16.16
C ASN A 427 -2.32 12.53 17.59
N TRP A 428 -3.11 12.09 18.56
CA TRP A 428 -2.76 12.07 19.97
C TRP A 428 -3.12 10.71 20.61
N TRP A 429 -2.10 9.99 21.04
CA TRP A 429 -2.24 8.84 21.92
C TRP A 429 -2.49 9.36 23.33
N ALA A 430 -3.77 9.49 23.70
CA ALA A 430 -4.17 9.90 25.04
C ALA A 430 -3.82 8.81 26.07
N LEU A 431 -4.02 7.55 25.69
CA LEU A 431 -3.53 6.35 26.39
C LEU A 431 -2.80 5.45 25.38
N PRO A 432 -1.98 4.49 25.82
CA PRO A 432 -1.31 3.54 24.92
C PRO A 432 -2.27 2.77 24.02
N GLU A 433 -3.51 2.55 24.46
CA GLU A 433 -4.57 1.87 23.75
C GLU A 433 -5.61 2.81 23.12
N LEU A 434 -5.53 4.11 23.37
CA LEU A 434 -6.52 5.12 22.94
C LEU A 434 -5.83 6.21 22.13
N LYS A 435 -6.10 6.25 20.83
CA LYS A 435 -5.67 7.31 19.91
C LYS A 435 -6.88 8.16 19.51
N VAL A 436 -6.74 9.46 19.61
CA VAL A 436 -7.68 10.45 19.07
C VAL A 436 -6.96 11.21 17.97
N ALA A 437 -7.56 11.29 16.79
CA ALA A 437 -7.07 12.09 15.69
C ALA A 437 -8.09 13.15 15.28
N ILE A 438 -7.62 14.35 14.98
CA ILE A 438 -8.42 15.44 14.42
C ILE A 438 -7.82 15.77 13.06
N ASN A 439 -8.67 15.86 12.04
CA ASN A 439 -8.24 16.16 10.68
C ASN A 439 -9.04 17.30 10.06
N ALA A 440 -8.41 17.97 9.10
CA ALA A 440 -9.02 18.94 8.22
C ALA A 440 -8.44 18.78 6.81
N GLY A 441 -9.26 18.96 5.79
CA GLY A 441 -8.81 18.83 4.41
C GLY A 441 -9.62 19.65 3.42
N LEU A 442 -8.99 19.90 2.28
CA LEU A 442 -9.61 20.43 1.06
C LEU A 442 -9.27 19.48 -0.08
N ILE A 443 -10.27 19.00 -0.78
CA ILE A 443 -10.13 18.24 -2.02
C ILE A 443 -10.77 19.08 -3.13
N ARG A 444 -10.04 19.33 -4.22
CA ARG A 444 -10.60 19.91 -5.44
C ARG A 444 -10.49 18.89 -6.56
N GLN A 445 -11.63 18.43 -7.05
CA GLN A 445 -11.75 17.38 -8.06
C GLN A 445 -12.39 17.98 -9.32
N GLY A 446 -11.66 17.96 -10.42
CA GLY A 446 -12.18 18.37 -11.72
C GLY A 446 -12.96 17.25 -12.43
N GLU A 447 -13.36 17.52 -13.67
CA GLU A 447 -14.10 16.59 -14.51
C GLU A 447 -13.24 15.46 -15.07
N GLY A 448 -13.86 14.32 -15.39
CA GLY A 448 -13.17 13.15 -15.93
C GLY A 448 -12.73 12.15 -14.86
N THR A 449 -12.41 10.94 -15.30
CA THR A 449 -11.93 9.85 -14.45
C THR A 449 -11.00 8.94 -15.23
N VAL A 450 -10.19 8.15 -14.54
CA VAL A 450 -9.32 7.13 -15.15
C VAL A 450 -10.14 6.10 -15.96
N GLN A 451 -11.33 5.74 -15.47
CA GLN A 451 -12.25 4.82 -16.14
C GLN A 451 -12.90 5.46 -17.38
N GLY A 452 -13.20 6.76 -17.32
CA GLY A 452 -13.91 7.52 -18.35
C GLY A 452 -13.11 7.77 -19.63
N GLU A 453 -13.77 8.33 -20.64
CA GLU A 453 -13.14 8.65 -21.92
C GLU A 453 -11.97 9.64 -21.74
N PHE A 454 -10.98 9.53 -22.61
CA PHE A 454 -9.83 10.42 -22.60
C PHE A 454 -10.22 11.80 -23.14
N ASN A 455 -9.89 12.87 -22.40
CA ASN A 455 -10.18 14.23 -22.84
C ASN A 455 -9.21 14.67 -23.93
N THR A 456 -9.73 15.10 -25.08
CA THR A 456 -8.95 15.49 -26.27
C THR A 456 -9.14 16.97 -26.63
N ASP A 457 -9.56 17.81 -25.67
CA ASP A 457 -9.92 19.20 -25.97
C ASP A 457 -8.77 20.02 -26.56
N PHE A 458 -7.52 19.67 -26.23
CA PHE A 458 -6.31 20.26 -26.78
C PHE A 458 -6.17 20.07 -28.30
N GLU A 459 -6.76 19.02 -28.87
CA GLU A 459 -6.71 18.75 -30.33
C GLU A 459 -7.53 19.75 -31.15
N ASN A 460 -8.38 20.54 -30.49
CA ASN A 460 -9.18 21.58 -31.13
C ASN A 460 -8.39 22.88 -31.39
N TYR A 461 -7.14 22.96 -30.93
CA TYR A 461 -6.29 24.15 -31.04
C TYR A 461 -5.19 23.94 -32.08
N THR A 462 -4.79 25.03 -32.74
CA THR A 462 -3.61 25.03 -33.62
C THR A 462 -2.33 25.19 -32.80
N VAL A 463 -1.20 24.76 -33.37
CA VAL A 463 0.12 24.87 -32.71
C VAL A 463 0.47 26.34 -32.41
N GLU A 464 0.05 27.26 -33.28
CA GLU A 464 0.24 28.70 -33.12
C GLU A 464 -0.60 29.30 -31.99
N GLU A 465 -1.83 28.81 -31.78
CA GLU A 465 -2.68 29.21 -30.66
C GLU A 465 -2.13 28.67 -29.33
N GLY A 466 -1.61 27.44 -29.36
CA GLY A 466 -1.23 26.70 -28.17
C GLY A 466 -2.44 26.26 -27.35
N TYR A 467 -2.17 25.50 -26.30
CA TYR A 467 -3.19 25.04 -25.35
C TYR A 467 -2.69 25.23 -23.93
N ASP A 468 -3.56 25.75 -23.07
CA ASP A 468 -3.39 25.84 -21.63
C ASP A 468 -4.75 25.58 -20.98
N GLU A 469 -4.75 24.84 -19.87
CA GLU A 469 -5.97 24.45 -19.18
C GLU A 469 -5.87 24.79 -17.68
N PRO A 470 -6.96 25.28 -17.06
CA PRO A 470 -6.98 25.50 -15.62
C PRO A 470 -6.84 24.17 -14.88
N PHE A 471 -6.30 24.23 -13.67
CA PHE A 471 -6.14 23.06 -12.83
C PHE A 471 -6.81 23.24 -11.45
N PRO A 472 -7.65 22.28 -11.01
CA PRO A 472 -8.21 21.16 -11.78
C PRO A 472 -9.04 21.60 -13.01
N PHE A 473 -9.16 20.72 -14.00
CA PHE A 473 -9.83 20.97 -15.27
C PHE A 473 -11.36 20.79 -15.17
N GLY A 474 -12.13 21.56 -15.94
CA GLY A 474 -13.60 21.46 -16.00
C GLY A 474 -14.31 22.11 -14.81
N THR A 475 -15.56 21.70 -14.54
CA THR A 475 -16.28 22.07 -13.32
C THR A 475 -15.64 21.44 -12.11
N VAL A 476 -15.04 22.26 -11.25
CA VAL A 476 -14.33 21.78 -10.06
C VAL A 476 -15.29 21.62 -8.90
N GLU A 477 -15.44 20.38 -8.43
CA GLU A 477 -16.02 20.07 -7.13
C GLU A 477 -15.00 20.40 -6.04
N SER A 478 -15.42 21.07 -4.97
CA SER A 478 -14.58 21.31 -3.80
C SER A 478 -15.21 20.70 -2.56
N ASP A 479 -14.51 19.81 -1.87
CA ASP A 479 -14.87 19.24 -0.57
C ASP A 479 -13.97 19.84 0.52
N ILE A 480 -14.55 20.65 1.39
CA ILE A 480 -13.90 21.07 2.64
C ILE A 480 -14.45 20.19 3.76
N HIS A 481 -13.55 19.46 4.42
CA HIS A 481 -13.95 18.56 5.50
C HIS A 481 -13.15 18.72 6.77
N THR A 482 -13.79 18.38 7.88
CA THR A 482 -13.17 18.25 9.21
C THR A 482 -13.67 16.99 9.87
N GLY A 483 -12.80 16.28 10.57
CA GLY A 483 -13.17 15.01 11.21
C GLY A 483 -12.46 14.73 12.52
N ILE A 484 -13.06 13.83 13.29
CA ILE A 484 -12.50 13.24 14.50
C ILE A 484 -12.52 11.72 14.31
N ASN A 485 -11.37 11.09 14.50
CA ASN A 485 -11.19 9.64 14.56
C ASN A 485 -10.81 9.23 15.98
N VAL A 486 -11.47 8.22 16.53
CA VAL A 486 -11.16 7.65 17.85
C VAL A 486 -10.91 6.16 17.68
N PHE A 487 -9.68 5.73 17.94
CA PHE A 487 -9.28 4.33 17.97
C PHE A 487 -9.06 3.87 19.42
N TYR A 488 -9.69 2.77 19.81
CA TYR A 488 -9.57 2.19 21.15
C TYR A 488 -9.33 0.67 21.10
N LYS A 489 -8.21 0.22 21.68
CA LYS A 489 -7.81 -1.20 21.76
C LYS A 489 -7.82 -1.72 23.21
N PRO A 490 -9.00 -2.01 23.80
CA PRO A 490 -9.10 -2.43 25.21
C PRO A 490 -8.44 -3.79 25.50
N ALA A 491 -8.29 -4.63 24.47
CA ALA A 491 -7.75 -5.97 24.61
C ALA A 491 -6.97 -6.40 23.35
N ASN A 492 -6.16 -7.46 23.49
CA ASN A 492 -5.43 -8.02 22.35
C ASN A 492 -6.38 -8.54 21.26
N ILE A 493 -7.53 -9.09 21.67
CA ILE A 493 -8.53 -9.73 20.79
C ILE A 493 -9.29 -8.76 19.88
N GLY A 494 -9.18 -7.44 20.04
CA GLY A 494 -9.97 -6.54 19.22
C GLY A 494 -9.76 -5.05 19.49
N HIS A 495 -10.32 -4.22 18.63
CA HIS A 495 -10.32 -2.77 18.77
C HIS A 495 -11.62 -2.19 18.18
N ILE A 496 -11.90 -0.95 18.54
CA ILE A 496 -13.04 -0.17 18.05
C ILE A 496 -12.48 1.11 17.43
N GLU A 497 -13.05 1.51 16.31
CA GLU A 497 -12.74 2.76 15.63
C GLU A 497 -14.03 3.52 15.32
N LEU A 498 -14.06 4.80 15.67
CA LEU A 498 -15.16 5.72 15.37
C LEU A 498 -14.63 6.90 14.57
N ASP A 499 -15.17 7.11 13.37
CA ASP A 499 -14.97 8.31 12.58
C ASP A 499 -16.25 9.13 12.56
N ILE A 500 -16.11 10.44 12.80
CA ILE A 500 -17.16 11.42 12.55
C ILE A 500 -16.54 12.54 11.72
N SER A 501 -17.06 12.77 10.51
CA SER A 501 -16.58 13.84 9.64
C SER A 501 -17.74 14.65 9.06
N ASN A 502 -17.53 15.96 8.99
CA ASN A 502 -18.43 16.90 8.33
C ASN A 502 -17.77 17.37 7.03
N HIS A 503 -18.53 17.30 5.94
CA HIS A 503 -18.11 17.67 4.59
C HIS A 503 -19.00 18.80 4.07
N SER A 504 -18.40 19.74 3.35
CA SER A 504 -19.09 20.82 2.66
C SER A 504 -18.62 20.84 1.22
N PHE A 505 -19.54 20.51 0.32
CA PHE A 505 -19.29 20.37 -1.11
C PHE A 505 -19.77 21.61 -1.85
N THR A 506 -18.92 22.13 -2.73
CA THR A 506 -19.31 23.10 -3.77
C THR A 506 -19.24 22.40 -5.13
N ASN A 507 -20.27 22.58 -5.97
CA ASN A 507 -20.42 21.87 -7.25
C ASN A 507 -20.34 20.34 -7.13
N TYR A 508 -21.06 19.76 -6.17
CA TYR A 508 -21.12 18.31 -5.93
C TYR A 508 -21.49 17.51 -7.19
N ASN A 509 -20.79 16.40 -7.41
CA ASN A 509 -20.73 15.60 -8.63
C ASN A 509 -20.31 16.40 -9.89
N GLN A 510 -19.45 17.41 -9.69
CA GLN A 510 -19.04 18.36 -10.73
C GLN A 510 -20.23 19.05 -11.43
N ILE A 511 -21.36 19.21 -10.74
CA ILE A 511 -22.54 19.91 -11.26
C ILE A 511 -22.51 21.36 -10.77
N LYS A 512 -22.35 22.31 -11.68
CA LYS A 512 -22.21 23.73 -11.34
C LYS A 512 -23.39 24.26 -10.50
N GLY A 513 -23.09 24.82 -9.33
CA GLY A 513 -24.05 25.39 -8.39
C GLY A 513 -24.79 24.37 -7.52
N ASN A 514 -24.42 23.09 -7.61
CA ASN A 514 -24.97 22.03 -6.77
C ASN A 514 -24.19 21.92 -5.45
N ASP A 515 -24.51 22.77 -4.47
CA ASP A 515 -23.77 22.82 -3.21
C ASP A 515 -24.47 21.97 -2.14
N GLU A 516 -23.71 21.19 -1.38
CA GLU A 516 -24.23 20.16 -0.49
C GLU A 516 -23.43 20.06 0.82
N ASN A 517 -23.98 19.45 1.86
CA ASN A 517 -23.26 19.17 3.11
C ASN A 517 -23.57 17.77 3.63
N ASP A 518 -22.54 17.02 4.02
CA ASP A 518 -22.66 15.65 4.54
C ASP A 518 -22.08 15.52 5.94
N LEU A 519 -22.84 14.87 6.83
CA LEU A 519 -22.30 14.33 8.07
C LEU A 519 -22.13 12.82 7.89
N GLN A 520 -20.88 12.38 7.98
CA GLN A 520 -20.52 10.98 7.89
C GLN A 520 -20.16 10.44 9.26
N VAL A 521 -20.71 9.27 9.60
CA VAL A 521 -20.36 8.54 10.81
C VAL A 521 -20.00 7.12 10.43
N ARG A 522 -18.81 6.68 10.81
CA ARG A 522 -18.36 5.29 10.63
C ARG A 522 -17.94 4.70 11.95
N LEU A 523 -18.43 3.50 12.25
CA LEU A 523 -18.04 2.74 13.43
C LEU A 523 -17.57 1.37 12.96
N ASN A 524 -16.34 1.00 13.30
CA ASN A 524 -15.76 -0.30 13.01
C ASN A 524 -15.42 -1.03 14.31
N LEU A 525 -15.84 -2.29 14.42
CA LEU A 525 -15.42 -3.23 15.44
C LEU A 525 -14.56 -4.30 14.78
N TRP A 526 -13.32 -4.44 15.24
CA TRP A 526 -12.40 -5.48 14.82
C TRP A 526 -12.24 -6.52 15.93
N LEU A 527 -12.37 -7.79 15.57
CA LEU A 527 -12.09 -8.93 16.45
C LEU A 527 -11.11 -9.88 15.77
N GLN A 528 -10.10 -10.37 16.49
CA GLN A 528 -9.11 -11.31 15.99
C GLN A 528 -8.83 -12.45 16.97
N TRP A 529 -8.53 -13.61 16.40
CA TRP A 529 -8.23 -14.82 17.12
C TRP A 529 -7.23 -15.63 16.31
N ASP A 530 -6.01 -15.76 16.83
CA ASP A 530 -4.97 -16.59 16.25
C ASP A 530 -4.59 -17.69 17.24
N TYR A 531 -4.44 -18.89 16.71
CA TYR A 531 -3.87 -20.02 17.43
C TYR A 531 -2.49 -20.33 16.86
N ILE A 532 -1.51 -20.41 17.75
CA ILE A 532 -0.14 -20.79 17.44
C ILE A 532 -0.01 -22.26 17.78
N PHE A 533 0.19 -23.10 16.76
CA PHE A 533 0.41 -24.52 16.97
C PHE A 533 1.88 -24.73 17.34
N ASN A 534 2.11 -24.99 18.62
CA ASN A 534 3.36 -25.60 19.07
C ASN A 534 3.15 -27.11 19.05
N GLN A 535 4.04 -27.88 18.43
CA GLN A 535 4.11 -29.29 18.81
C GLN A 535 4.72 -29.29 20.20
N GLU A 536 3.92 -29.59 21.21
CA GLU A 536 4.46 -30.08 22.47
C GLU A 536 5.16 -31.40 22.12
N GLU A 537 6.50 -31.41 22.12
CA GLU A 537 7.21 -32.66 22.31
C GLU A 537 6.88 -33.11 23.74
N ASP A 538 5.93 -34.04 23.84
CA ASP A 538 5.77 -34.91 25.01
C ASP A 538 7.14 -35.56 25.29
N GLU A 539 7.80 -35.14 26.37
CA GLU A 539 8.79 -35.96 27.10
C GLU A 539 8.44 -36.02 28.60
#